data_AF-A0A956B6S7-F1
#
_entry.id   AF-A0A956B6S7-F1
#
_cell.length_a   1.000
_cell.length_b   1.000
_cell.length_c   1.000
_cell.angle_alpha   90.00
_cell.angle_beta   90.00
_cell.angle_gamma   90.00
#
_symmetry.space_group_name_H-M   'P 1'
#
loop_
_entity.id
_entity.type
_entity.pdbx_description
1 polymer ?
#
loop_
_entity_poly.entity_id
_entity_poly.type
_entity_poly.pdbx_seq_one_letter_code
_entity_poly.pdbx_strand_id
1 'polypeptide(L)'
;MSSSREPSRTVHAQQAMELSDLFSYKFAALRFGRTPVRRLKLQEPDGPSTAGGRHARQSLVLVSDDDPHQSLVVGWVDTTMHRSEVKSLKSLDQVHQARFGRALDLEPPEWERLLAELRGFLRIHRIDVWEVDAAPAAPVKQNASNAPTVIVPRPQLTTPSPWPLAAAAFAAGVAVGLVLGYAVFGS
;
A
#
# COMPACT_ATOMS: atom_id res chain seq x y z
N MET A 1 -6.59 21.89 38.32
CA MET A 1 -7.02 20.48 38.43
C MET A 1 -6.28 19.65 37.41
N SER A 2 -6.01 18.40 37.77
CA SER A 2 -4.84 17.60 37.41
C SER A 2 -4.65 17.23 35.94
N SER A 3 -3.37 17.19 35.58
CA SER A 3 -2.77 16.48 34.45
C SER A 3 -2.96 14.97 34.62
N SER A 4 -3.54 14.30 33.61
CA SER A 4 -3.68 12.84 33.57
C SER A 4 -3.80 12.35 32.12
N ARG A 5 -2.72 11.76 31.54
CA ARG A 5 -2.71 10.67 30.50
C ARG A 5 -1.38 10.58 29.71
N GLU A 6 -0.29 10.08 30.30
CA GLU A 6 0.96 9.80 29.54
C GLU A 6 1.77 8.50 29.81
N PRO A 7 1.27 7.40 30.44
CA PRO A 7 2.09 6.17 30.50
C PRO A 7 1.97 5.23 29.28
N SER A 8 0.88 5.29 28.50
CA SER A 8 0.59 4.23 27.50
C SER A 8 1.26 4.42 26.12
N ARG A 9 1.74 5.62 25.80
CA ARG A 9 2.24 5.96 24.45
C ARG A 9 3.68 5.49 24.23
N THR A 10 4.52 5.68 25.26
CA THR A 10 5.91 5.25 25.28
C THR A 10 6.02 3.74 25.21
N VAL A 11 5.12 3.01 25.90
CA VAL A 11 5.15 1.53 25.97
C VAL A 11 4.97 0.89 24.59
N HIS A 12 4.04 1.37 23.76
CA HIS A 12 3.82 0.78 22.43
C HIS A 12 4.95 1.10 21.43
N ALA A 13 5.49 2.32 21.48
CA ALA A 13 6.65 2.69 20.67
C ALA A 13 7.89 1.88 21.09
N GLN A 14 8.08 1.69 22.39
CA GLN A 14 9.18 0.90 22.95
C GLN A 14 9.06 -0.58 22.58
N GLN A 15 7.86 -1.15 22.64
CA GLN A 15 7.56 -2.52 22.20
C GLN A 15 7.79 -2.70 20.69
N ALA A 16 7.44 -1.70 19.87
CA ALA A 16 7.66 -1.74 18.43
C ALA A 16 9.15 -1.61 18.06
N MET A 17 9.92 -0.78 18.77
CA MET A 17 11.38 -0.72 18.63
C MET A 17 12.02 -2.05 19.04
N GLU A 18 11.64 -2.60 20.20
CA GLU A 18 12.18 -3.88 20.69
C GLU A 18 11.90 -5.03 19.71
N LEU A 19 10.70 -5.06 19.11
CA LEU A 19 10.38 -6.03 18.06
C LEU A 19 11.22 -5.84 16.79
N SER A 20 11.39 -4.60 16.32
CA SER A 20 12.21 -4.28 15.13
C SER A 20 13.68 -4.68 15.31
N ASP A 21 14.23 -4.47 16.51
CA ASP A 21 15.62 -4.81 16.82
C ASP A 21 15.83 -6.33 16.85
N LEU A 22 14.94 -7.05 17.54
CA LEU A 22 14.96 -8.52 17.57
C LEU A 22 14.74 -9.13 16.18
N PHE A 23 13.84 -8.53 15.39
CA PHE A 23 13.60 -8.93 14.01
C PHE A 23 14.87 -8.74 13.17
N SER A 24 15.47 -7.56 13.23
CA SER A 24 16.68 -7.24 12.49
C SER A 24 17.81 -8.20 12.86
N TYR A 25 17.99 -8.51 14.15
CA TYR A 25 18.98 -9.48 14.61
C TYR A 25 18.72 -10.89 14.05
N LYS A 26 17.49 -11.40 14.15
CA LYS A 26 17.14 -12.75 13.66
C LYS A 26 17.34 -12.87 12.14
N PHE A 27 16.87 -11.88 11.38
CA PHE A 27 16.85 -11.94 9.92
C PHE A 27 18.13 -11.39 9.26
N ALA A 28 19.07 -10.82 10.04
CA ALA A 28 20.32 -10.22 9.54
C ALA A 28 21.19 -11.18 8.73
N ALA A 29 21.15 -12.49 9.00
CA ALA A 29 21.95 -13.49 8.30
C ALA A 29 21.21 -14.10 7.08
N LEU A 30 19.90 -13.93 6.99
CA LEU A 30 19.10 -14.53 5.93
C LEU A 30 19.20 -13.71 4.65
N ARG A 31 19.45 -14.39 3.54
CA ARG A 31 19.59 -13.82 2.20
C ARG A 31 18.66 -14.55 1.25
N PHE A 32 18.05 -13.80 0.34
CA PHE A 32 17.04 -14.29 -0.58
C PHE A 32 17.26 -13.71 -1.99
N GLY A 33 17.03 -14.53 -3.02
CA GLY A 33 17.27 -14.16 -4.40
C GLY A 33 18.76 -14.20 -4.77
N ARG A 34 19.05 -14.18 -6.08
CA ARG A 34 20.40 -14.34 -6.61
C ARG A 34 21.02 -13.01 -7.00
N THR A 35 20.28 -12.17 -7.72
CA THR A 35 20.74 -10.86 -8.21
C THR A 35 19.55 -9.90 -8.45
N PRO A 36 19.31 -8.91 -7.58
CA PRO A 36 20.10 -8.60 -6.39
C PRO A 36 19.76 -9.50 -5.20
N VAL A 37 20.74 -9.71 -4.33
CA VAL A 37 20.53 -10.37 -3.04
C VAL A 37 19.71 -9.45 -2.14
N ARG A 38 18.69 -10.00 -1.48
CA ARG A 38 17.75 -9.26 -0.64
C ARG A 38 17.75 -9.75 0.80
N ARG A 39 17.49 -8.82 1.72
CA ARG A 39 17.27 -9.06 3.14
C ARG A 39 15.88 -8.63 3.55
N LEU A 40 15.27 -9.39 4.45
CA LEU A 40 14.01 -9.00 5.07
C LEU A 40 14.28 -7.98 6.19
N LYS A 41 13.57 -6.86 6.15
CA LYS A 41 13.62 -5.80 7.17
C LYS A 41 12.20 -5.44 7.60
N LEU A 42 12.07 -5.02 8.85
CA LEU A 42 10.88 -4.38 9.38
C LEU A 42 11.14 -2.87 9.39
N GLN A 43 10.37 -2.11 8.62
CA GLN A 43 10.52 -0.67 8.53
C GLN A 43 9.45 0.01 9.39
N GLU A 44 9.87 1.07 10.06
CA GLU A 44 9.01 1.89 10.91
C GLU A 44 7.87 2.54 10.10
N PRO A 45 6.70 2.78 10.73
CA PRO A 45 5.57 3.40 10.05
C PRO A 45 5.92 4.79 9.51
N ASP A 46 5.54 5.07 8.26
CA ASP A 46 5.74 6.38 7.63
C ASP A 46 4.82 7.44 8.28
N GLY A 47 5.44 8.38 9.00
CA GLY A 47 4.84 9.64 9.44
C GLY A 47 4.84 9.88 10.96
N PRO A 48 4.84 11.15 11.41
CA PRO A 48 4.65 11.47 12.82
C PRO A 48 3.27 10.95 13.25
N SER A 49 3.25 10.22 14.36
CA SER A 49 2.10 9.46 14.89
C SER A 49 0.94 10.38 15.31
N THR A 50 0.29 11.03 14.34
CA THR A 50 -0.75 12.05 14.53
C THR A 50 -2.16 11.47 14.68
N ALA A 51 -2.33 10.16 14.41
CA ALA A 51 -3.61 9.46 14.54
C ALA A 51 -3.74 8.61 15.82
N GLY A 52 -2.98 8.92 16.88
CA GLY A 52 -3.22 8.40 18.23
C GLY A 52 -3.03 6.89 18.40
N GLY A 53 -1.88 6.36 17.97
CA GLY A 53 -1.39 5.01 18.35
C GLY A 53 -2.24 3.83 17.89
N ARG A 54 -3.35 4.05 17.17
CA ARG A 54 -4.34 3.03 16.84
C ARG A 54 -3.97 2.13 15.67
N HIS A 55 -2.97 2.51 14.88
CA HIS A 55 -2.52 1.82 13.67
C HIS A 55 -1.01 1.97 13.48
N ALA A 56 -0.21 1.45 14.42
CA ALA A 56 1.25 1.37 14.26
C ALA A 56 1.62 0.17 13.38
N ARG A 57 1.26 0.24 12.09
CA ARG A 57 1.58 -0.82 11.12
C ARG A 57 3.01 -0.65 10.63
N GLN A 58 3.85 -1.65 10.91
CA GLN A 58 5.21 -1.71 10.40
C GLN A 58 5.23 -2.46 9.06
N SER A 59 5.98 -1.97 8.09
CA SER A 59 6.09 -2.62 6.78
C SER A 59 7.17 -3.70 6.79
N LEU A 60 6.85 -4.87 6.25
CA LEU A 60 7.83 -5.90 5.94
C LEU A 60 8.36 -5.63 4.54
N VAL A 61 9.67 -5.42 4.43
CA VAL A 61 10.31 -5.01 3.18
C VAL A 61 11.50 -5.91 2.88
N LEU A 62 11.53 -6.47 1.66
CA LEU A 62 12.72 -7.07 1.10
C LEU A 62 13.58 -5.96 0.50
N VAL A 63 14.70 -5.66 1.16
CA VAL A 63 15.65 -4.63 0.74
C VAL A 63 16.80 -5.30 0.01
N SER A 64 17.13 -4.81 -1.18
CA SER A 64 18.32 -5.24 -1.91
C SER A 64 19.58 -4.69 -1.26
N ASP A 65 20.63 -5.52 -1.19
CA ASP A 65 21.94 -5.11 -0.65
C ASP A 65 22.69 -4.17 -1.61
N ASP A 66 22.46 -4.32 -2.91
CA ASP A 66 23.13 -3.56 -3.96
C ASP A 66 22.42 -2.24 -4.29
N ASP A 67 21.08 -2.23 -4.28
CA ASP A 67 20.26 -1.08 -4.68
C ASP A 67 19.02 -0.90 -3.77
N PRO A 68 19.02 0.07 -2.84
CA PRO A 68 17.88 0.36 -1.98
C PRO A 68 16.58 0.70 -2.74
N HIS A 69 16.68 1.21 -3.98
CA HIS A 69 15.52 1.56 -4.80
C HIS A 69 14.78 0.33 -5.34
N GLN A 70 15.41 -0.85 -5.30
CA GLN A 70 14.82 -2.15 -5.65
C GLN A 70 14.19 -2.88 -4.46
N SER A 71 13.86 -2.14 -3.41
CA SER A 71 13.11 -2.65 -2.27
C SER A 71 11.66 -3.01 -2.65
N LEU A 72 11.19 -4.13 -2.09
CA LEU A 72 9.86 -4.67 -2.32
C LEU A 72 9.12 -4.86 -0.99
N VAL A 73 7.98 -4.19 -0.85
CA VAL A 73 7.12 -4.36 0.33
C VAL A 73 6.39 -5.69 0.20
N VAL A 74 6.71 -6.62 1.09
CA VAL A 74 6.15 -7.98 1.10
C VAL A 74 4.92 -8.11 1.99
N GLY A 75 4.72 -7.18 2.93
CA GLY A 75 3.59 -7.26 3.84
C GLY A 75 3.63 -6.21 4.93
N TRP A 76 2.81 -6.41 5.96
CA TRP A 76 2.67 -5.54 7.10
C TRP A 76 2.54 -6.35 8.39
N VAL A 77 2.98 -5.77 9.49
CA VAL A 77 2.80 -6.28 10.84
C VAL A 77 2.06 -5.23 11.66
N ASP A 78 0.95 -5.64 12.25
CA ASP A 78 0.19 -4.86 13.21
C ASP A 78 0.34 -5.50 14.59
N THR A 79 1.20 -4.92 15.41
CA THR A 79 1.48 -5.40 16.76
C THR A 79 0.31 -5.18 17.71
N THR A 80 -0.55 -4.18 17.43
CA THR A 80 -1.72 -3.89 18.26
C THR A 80 -2.86 -4.88 18.03
N MET A 81 -3.02 -5.33 16.79
CA MET A 81 -4.02 -6.31 16.39
C MET A 81 -3.50 -7.76 16.42
N HIS A 82 -2.24 -7.98 16.82
CA HIS A 82 -1.59 -9.29 16.80
C HIS A 82 -1.69 -10.00 15.45
N ARG A 83 -1.59 -9.21 14.36
CA ARG A 83 -1.82 -9.71 13.01
C ARG A 83 -0.75 -9.24 12.04
N SER A 84 -0.31 -10.14 11.19
CA SER A 84 0.53 -9.84 10.03
C SER A 84 -0.15 -10.27 8.75
N GLU A 85 -0.05 -9.42 7.74
CA GLU A 85 -0.54 -9.67 6.38
C GLU A 85 0.65 -9.73 5.45
N VAL A 86 0.86 -10.86 4.79
CA VAL A 86 1.97 -11.09 3.86
C VAL A 86 1.40 -11.39 2.48
N LYS A 87 1.95 -10.77 1.44
CA LYS A 87 1.51 -10.98 0.06
C LYS A 87 2.00 -12.32 -0.47
N SER A 88 1.20 -12.97 -1.32
CA SER A 88 1.65 -14.18 -1.99
C SER A 88 2.78 -13.92 -2.99
N LEU A 89 3.59 -14.95 -3.26
CA LEU A 89 4.72 -14.84 -4.20
C LEU A 89 4.27 -14.37 -5.59
N LYS A 90 3.13 -14.90 -6.06
CA LYS A 90 2.52 -14.49 -7.33
C LYS A 90 2.16 -13.00 -7.35
N SER A 91 1.61 -12.49 -6.25
CA SER A 91 1.29 -11.07 -6.11
C SER A 91 2.55 -10.19 -6.12
N LEU A 92 3.62 -10.66 -5.48
CA LEU A 92 4.90 -9.97 -5.45
C LEU A 92 5.58 -9.92 -6.81
N ASP A 93 5.55 -11.03 -7.55
CA ASP A 93 6.08 -11.12 -8.91
C ASP A 93 5.33 -10.16 -9.85
N GLN A 94 3.99 -10.12 -9.77
CA GLN A 94 3.19 -9.17 -10.55
C GLN A 94 3.54 -7.71 -10.26
N VAL A 95 3.69 -7.34 -8.98
CA VAL A 95 4.08 -5.98 -8.58
C VAL A 95 5.50 -5.65 -9.04
N HIS A 96 6.43 -6.60 -8.93
CA HIS A 96 7.82 -6.42 -9.35
C HIS A 96 7.92 -6.27 -10.87
N GLN A 97 7.23 -7.13 -11.63
CA GLN A 97 7.15 -7.05 -13.08
C GLN A 97 6.53 -5.73 -13.54
N ALA A 98 5.46 -5.27 -12.89
CA ALA A 98 4.83 -3.98 -13.20
C ALA A 98 5.75 -2.78 -12.92
N ARG A 99 6.59 -2.86 -11.88
CA ARG A 99 7.48 -1.76 -11.47
C ARG A 99 8.81 -1.73 -12.22
N PHE A 100 9.40 -2.89 -12.50
CA PHE A 100 10.77 -3.01 -13.01
C PHE A 100 10.86 -3.70 -14.38
N GLY A 101 9.73 -4.16 -14.94
CA GLY A 101 9.69 -4.81 -16.25
C GLY A 101 10.32 -6.21 -16.31
N ARG A 102 10.65 -6.80 -15.16
CA ARG A 102 11.29 -8.12 -15.06
C ARG A 102 10.72 -8.97 -13.93
N ALA A 103 10.80 -10.30 -14.09
CA ALA A 103 10.34 -11.25 -13.09
C ALA A 103 11.12 -11.08 -11.78
N LEU A 104 10.46 -11.39 -10.67
CA LEU A 104 11.08 -11.41 -9.36
C LEU A 104 12.06 -12.58 -9.30
N ASP A 105 13.34 -12.28 -9.09
CA ASP A 105 14.38 -13.26 -8.84
C ASP A 105 14.30 -13.79 -7.40
N LEU A 106 13.26 -14.57 -7.12
CA LEU A 106 13.01 -15.24 -5.86
C LEU A 106 12.28 -16.56 -6.14
N GLU A 107 12.91 -17.68 -5.78
CA GLU A 107 12.32 -18.99 -6.07
C GLU A 107 11.22 -19.37 -5.06
N PRO A 108 10.21 -20.15 -5.47
CA PRO A 108 9.18 -20.68 -4.57
C PRO A 108 9.72 -21.33 -3.28
N PRO A 109 10.72 -22.24 -3.30
CA PRO A 109 11.26 -22.82 -2.07
C PRO A 109 11.95 -21.80 -1.16
N GLU A 110 12.58 -20.76 -1.72
CA GLU A 110 13.19 -19.69 -0.91
C GLU A 110 12.12 -18.84 -0.20
N TRP A 111 11.02 -18.58 -0.91
CA TRP A 111 9.87 -17.88 -0.36
C TRP A 111 9.19 -18.67 0.75
N GLU A 112 8.98 -19.97 0.56
CA GLU A 112 8.41 -20.85 1.58
C GLU A 112 9.29 -20.90 2.83
N ARG A 113 10.62 -20.98 2.67
CA ARG A 113 11.58 -20.90 3.77
C ARG A 113 11.49 -19.57 4.52
N LEU A 114 11.39 -18.46 3.78
CA LEU A 114 11.19 -17.13 4.37
C LEU A 114 9.92 -17.10 5.22
N LEU A 115 8.80 -17.56 4.65
CA LEU A 115 7.52 -17.61 5.34
C LEU A 115 7.56 -18.49 6.58
N ALA A 116 8.23 -19.64 6.53
CA ALA A 116 8.40 -20.52 7.67
C ALA A 116 9.17 -19.82 8.81
N GLU A 117 10.28 -19.15 8.50
CA GLU A 117 11.05 -18.39 9.49
C GLU A 117 10.28 -17.22 10.10
N LEU A 118 9.54 -16.51 9.24
CA LEU A 118 8.67 -15.39 9.63
C LEU A 118 7.53 -15.85 10.54
N ARG A 119 6.83 -16.93 10.17
CA ARG A 119 5.79 -17.55 11.01
C ARG A 119 6.37 -18.01 12.34
N GLY A 120 7.54 -18.64 12.33
CA GLY A 120 8.23 -19.07 13.54
C GLY A 120 8.55 -17.91 14.48
N PHE A 121 9.07 -16.80 13.94
CA PHE A 121 9.37 -15.60 14.72
C PHE A 121 8.10 -14.93 15.26
N LEU A 122 7.14 -14.61 14.39
CA LEU A 122 5.93 -13.88 14.78
C LEU A 122 5.05 -14.67 15.76
N ARG A 123 5.04 -16.01 15.66
CA ARG A 123 4.34 -16.87 16.62
C ARG A 123 4.89 -16.75 18.04
N ILE A 124 6.21 -16.58 18.22
CA ILE A 124 6.82 -16.36 19.56
C ILE A 124 6.26 -15.06 20.17
N HIS A 125 6.03 -14.06 19.33
CA HIS A 125 5.44 -12.77 19.71
C HIS A 125 3.89 -12.77 19.71
N ARG A 126 3.25 -13.94 19.56
CA ARG A 126 1.78 -14.10 19.48
C ARG A 126 1.14 -13.25 18.38
N ILE A 127 1.78 -13.18 17.22
CA ILE A 127 1.27 -12.49 16.02
C ILE A 127 0.93 -13.56 14.97
N ASP A 128 -0.31 -13.54 14.50
CA ASP A 128 -0.79 -14.48 13.47
C ASP A 128 -0.45 -14.01 12.06
N VAL A 129 0.02 -14.93 11.21
CA VAL A 129 0.44 -14.62 9.83
C VAL A 129 -0.59 -15.07 8.81
N TRP A 130 -1.14 -14.11 8.08
CA TRP A 130 -2.13 -14.29 7.03
C TRP A 130 -1.50 -14.02 5.67
N GLU A 131 -1.62 -14.97 4.76
CA GLU A 131 -1.23 -14.74 3.37
C GLU A 131 -2.40 -14.15 2.60
N VAL A 132 -2.15 -13.06 1.90
CA VAL A 132 -3.15 -12.34 1.11
C VAL A 132 -2.73 -12.40 -0.34
N ASP A 133 -3.54 -13.06 -1.16
CA ASP A 133 -3.47 -12.88 -2.60
C ASP A 133 -3.99 -11.47 -2.91
N ALA A 134 -3.09 -10.61 -3.38
CA ALA A 134 -3.53 -9.31 -3.86
C ALA A 134 -4.33 -9.56 -5.14
N ALA A 135 -5.65 -9.42 -5.06
CA ALA A 135 -6.46 -9.21 -6.26
C ALA A 135 -5.85 -8.00 -7.02
N PRO A 136 -5.78 -8.05 -8.37
CA PRO A 136 -5.20 -6.96 -9.15
C PRO A 136 -5.84 -5.64 -8.72
N ALA A 137 -5.01 -4.66 -8.39
CA ALA A 137 -5.38 -3.44 -7.71
C ALA A 137 -6.53 -2.71 -8.42
N ALA A 138 -7.76 -2.90 -7.96
CA ALA A 138 -8.77 -1.88 -8.04
C ALA A 138 -8.46 -0.84 -6.93
N PRO A 139 -8.62 0.48 -7.19
CA PRO A 139 -8.26 1.50 -6.23
C PRO A 139 -9.04 1.29 -4.91
N VAL A 140 -8.28 1.20 -3.82
CA VAL A 140 -8.80 1.04 -2.45
C VAL A 140 -9.64 2.27 -2.11
N LYS A 141 -10.96 2.14 -2.19
CA LYS A 141 -11.86 2.96 -1.37
C LYS A 141 -11.69 2.45 0.06
N GLN A 142 -10.95 3.21 0.88
CA GLN A 142 -10.86 2.96 2.31
C GLN A 142 -12.28 2.98 2.88
N ASN A 143 -12.78 1.82 3.30
CA ASN A 143 -14.02 1.68 4.04
C ASN A 143 -13.83 2.30 5.43
N ALA A 144 -14.15 3.59 5.54
CA ALA A 144 -14.37 4.22 6.82
C ALA A 144 -15.71 3.74 7.39
N SER A 145 -15.62 3.07 8.54
CA SER A 145 -16.59 3.03 9.61
C SER A 145 -17.87 2.19 9.42
N ASN A 146 -17.95 1.12 10.21
CA ASN A 146 -19.21 0.58 10.70
C ASN A 146 -20.03 1.69 11.36
N ALA A 147 -21.14 2.05 10.73
CA ALA A 147 -22.33 2.61 11.37
C ALA A 147 -23.52 1.88 10.75
N PRO A 148 -24.50 1.38 11.53
CA PRO A 148 -25.71 0.82 10.95
C PRO A 148 -26.52 1.97 10.33
N THR A 149 -26.25 2.28 9.07
CA THR A 149 -27.08 3.21 8.32
C THR A 149 -28.37 2.49 7.98
N VAL A 150 -29.40 2.73 8.80
CA VAL A 150 -30.80 2.50 8.43
C VAL A 150 -31.01 3.13 7.06
N ILE A 151 -31.16 2.29 6.05
CA ILE A 151 -31.49 2.72 4.69
C ILE A 151 -32.90 3.28 4.79
N VAL A 152 -33.02 4.60 4.75
CA VAL A 152 -34.28 5.27 4.40
C VAL A 152 -34.18 5.52 2.90
N PRO A 153 -34.76 4.67 2.02
CA PRO A 153 -35.01 5.03 0.63
C PRO A 153 -35.71 6.37 0.53
N ARG A 154 -34.94 7.42 0.24
CA ARG A 154 -35.47 8.69 -0.23
C ARG A 154 -36.02 8.44 -1.65
N PRO A 155 -37.32 8.64 -1.90
CA PRO A 155 -37.86 8.49 -3.26
C PRO A 155 -37.15 9.49 -4.18
N GLN A 156 -36.51 8.98 -5.23
CA GLN A 156 -35.89 9.82 -6.25
C GLN A 156 -37.00 10.40 -7.14
N LEU A 157 -37.19 11.72 -7.07
CA LEU A 157 -37.95 12.44 -8.09
C LEU A 157 -37.09 12.55 -9.35
N THR A 158 -37.44 11.75 -10.35
CA THR A 158 -36.93 11.82 -11.71
C THR A 158 -37.24 13.19 -12.29
N THR A 159 -36.24 14.08 -12.30
CA THR A 159 -36.33 15.36 -13.03
C THR A 159 -35.56 15.17 -14.35
N PRO A 160 -36.24 15.09 -15.50
CA PRO A 160 -35.55 14.97 -16.79
C PRO A 160 -34.80 16.27 -17.09
N SER A 161 -33.47 16.17 -17.19
CA SER A 161 -32.58 17.28 -17.52
C SER A 161 -32.57 17.55 -19.04
N PRO A 162 -32.92 18.76 -19.52
CA PRO A 162 -32.99 19.08 -20.93
C PRO A 162 -31.69 19.74 -21.43
N TRP A 163 -30.66 18.95 -21.76
CA TRP A 163 -29.41 19.49 -22.31
C TRP A 163 -28.87 18.89 -23.63
N PRO A 164 -29.61 18.12 -24.46
CA PRO A 164 -29.08 17.72 -25.75
C PRO A 164 -29.27 18.80 -26.84
N LEU A 165 -29.04 20.08 -26.54
CA LEU A 165 -29.04 21.17 -27.53
C LEU A 165 -27.74 22.01 -27.56
N ALA A 166 -26.79 21.78 -26.67
CA ALA A 166 -25.54 22.55 -26.63
C ALA A 166 -24.41 22.00 -27.53
N ALA A 167 -24.61 20.87 -28.22
CA ALA A 167 -23.58 20.24 -29.06
C ALA A 167 -23.50 20.80 -30.50
N ALA A 168 -24.44 21.65 -30.93
CA ALA A 168 -24.48 22.17 -32.31
C ALA A 168 -23.75 23.51 -32.53
N ALA A 169 -23.28 24.20 -31.48
CA ALA A 169 -22.73 25.55 -31.60
C ALA A 169 -21.19 25.63 -31.70
N PHE A 170 -20.45 24.56 -31.43
CA PHE A 170 -18.98 24.59 -31.42
C PHE A 170 -18.32 24.25 -32.77
N ALA A 171 -19.05 23.66 -33.72
CA ALA A 171 -18.53 23.30 -35.04
C ALA A 171 -18.48 24.48 -36.03
N ALA A 172 -19.24 25.56 -35.80
CA ALA A 172 -19.26 26.72 -36.69
C ALA A 172 -18.13 27.75 -36.41
N GLY A 173 -17.53 27.74 -35.22
CA GLY A 173 -16.49 28.70 -34.83
C GLY A 173 -15.09 28.40 -35.38
N VAL A 174 -14.77 27.13 -35.67
CA VAL A 174 -13.42 26.72 -36.12
C VAL A 174 -13.24 26.93 -37.64
N ALA A 175 -14.32 26.91 -38.42
CA ALA A 175 -14.24 27.10 -39.87
C ALA A 175 -14.00 28.57 -40.29
N VAL A 176 -14.46 29.56 -39.51
CA VAL A 176 -14.28 30.99 -39.84
C VAL A 176 -12.88 31.49 -39.49
N GLY A 177 -12.25 30.96 -38.44
CA GLY A 177 -10.88 31.35 -38.04
C GLY A 177 -9.79 30.88 -39.01
N LEU A 178 -10.01 29.78 -39.72
CA LEU A 178 -9.01 29.19 -40.62
C LEU A 178 -9.00 29.84 -42.02
N VAL A 179 -10.13 30.41 -42.46
CA VAL A 179 -10.22 31.13 -43.75
C VAL A 179 -9.69 32.56 -43.64
N LEU A 180 -9.83 33.23 -42.49
CA LEU A 180 -9.33 34.59 -42.29
C LEU A 180 -7.80 34.66 -42.07
N GLY A 181 -7.19 33.61 -41.52
CA GLY A 181 -5.74 33.53 -41.31
C GLY A 181 -4.93 33.34 -42.61
N TYR A 182 -5.52 32.70 -43.62
CA TYR A 182 -4.84 32.46 -44.90
C TYR A 182 -4.79 33.68 -45.83
N ALA A 183 -5.65 34.69 -45.62
CA ALA A 183 -5.73 35.88 -46.46
C ALA A 183 -4.80 37.04 -46.02
N VAL A 184 -4.17 36.96 -44.84
CA VAL A 184 -3.34 38.04 -44.27
C VAL A 184 -1.83 37.72 -44.29
N PHE A 185 -1.44 36.46 -44.49
CA PHE A 185 -0.03 36.02 -44.53
C PHE A 185 0.41 35.44 -45.90
N GLY A 186 -0.44 35.53 -46.92
CA GLY A 186 -0.21 34.97 -48.25
C GLY A 186 -0.16 36.01 -49.39
N SER A 187 0.34 37.22 -49.14
CA SER A 187 0.69 38.21 -50.18
C SER A 187 2.03 38.86 -49.89
#